data_AF-V2ULU8-F1
#
_entry.id   AF-V2ULU8-F1
#
_cell.length_a   1.000
_cell.length_b   1.000
_cell.length_c   1.000
_cell.angle_alpha   90.00
_cell.angle_beta   90.00
_cell.angle_gamma   90.00
#
_symmetry.space_group_name_H-M   'P 1'
#
loop_
_entity.id
_entity.type
_entity.pdbx_description
1 polymer ?
#
loop_
_entity_poly.entity_id
_entity_poly.type
_entity_poly.pdbx_seq_one_letter_code
_entity_poly.pdbx_strand_id
1 'polypeptide(L)'
;MNFQSVIASYFDVISTGNYSNLHQIDLNLLELAASESLTEDFLFHPLIHTFDGLVLDDADTSNHHILLRRSPFEGYILYLSHDDRSKIVFSSLVELLHAADEAKITNKPLSELHPLVSPHEMEQKALSYLVRSLVKETDDDIEIALALIPSMDLLDIELLTELAKHDDFFVAEIVGDEIAKRPFLALQQVALLCSQHPHSQAAKAGVRALQAIGL
;
A
#
# COMPACT_ATOMS: atom_id res chain seq x y z
N MET A 1 21.15 -2.04 -11.48
CA MET A 1 20.97 -0.61 -11.83
C MET A 1 20.90 0.15 -10.52
N ASN A 2 21.56 1.31 -10.36
CA ASN A 2 21.52 2.06 -9.09
C ASN A 2 20.12 2.69 -8.95
N PHE A 3 19.52 2.68 -7.75
CA PHE A 3 18.21 3.28 -7.48
C PHE A 3 18.09 4.72 -8.02
N GLN A 4 19.13 5.54 -7.85
CA GLN A 4 19.16 6.91 -8.37
C GLN A 4 19.07 6.98 -9.91
N SER A 5 19.68 6.02 -10.63
CA SER A 5 19.59 5.96 -12.09
C SER A 5 18.18 5.54 -12.58
N VAL A 6 17.46 4.75 -11.77
CA VAL A 6 16.07 4.38 -12.07
C VAL A 6 15.16 5.59 -11.94
N ILE A 7 15.32 6.38 -10.86
CA ILE A 7 14.56 7.62 -10.64
C ILE A 7 14.83 8.63 -11.77
N ALA A 8 16.10 8.83 -12.14
CA ALA A 8 16.45 9.74 -13.24
C ALA A 8 15.80 9.30 -14.56
N SER A 9 15.85 8.00 -14.88
CA SER A 9 15.23 7.45 -16.10
C SER A 9 13.71 7.62 -16.10
N TYR A 10 13.06 7.50 -14.93
CA TYR A 10 11.63 7.77 -14.78
C TYR A 10 11.31 9.23 -15.12
N PHE A 11 12.01 10.19 -14.52
CA PHE A 11 11.73 11.61 -14.78
C PHE A 11 12.10 12.05 -16.20
N ASP A 12 13.10 11.41 -16.84
CA ASP A 12 13.35 11.61 -18.28
C ASP A 12 12.11 11.24 -19.12
N VAL A 13 11.42 10.14 -18.78
CA VAL A 13 10.17 9.74 -19.43
C VAL A 13 9.04 10.73 -19.13
N ILE A 14 8.87 11.14 -17.87
CA ILE A 14 7.80 12.07 -17.48
C ILE A 14 7.96 13.45 -18.14
N SER A 15 9.19 13.94 -18.29
CA SER A 15 9.50 15.24 -18.94
C SER A 15 9.01 15.36 -20.39
N THR A 16 8.60 14.25 -21.01
CA THR A 16 7.96 14.27 -22.33
C THR A 16 6.53 14.83 -22.32
N GLY A 17 5.92 14.97 -21.14
CA GLY A 17 4.54 15.45 -20.94
C GLY A 17 3.46 14.45 -21.33
N ASN A 18 3.82 13.22 -21.68
CA ASN A 18 2.89 12.19 -22.16
C ASN A 18 1.90 11.65 -21.11
N TYR A 19 2.11 12.01 -19.83
CA TYR A 19 1.33 11.54 -18.68
C TYR A 19 0.72 12.69 -17.88
N SER A 20 0.76 13.92 -18.41
CA SER A 20 0.32 15.12 -17.70
C SER A 20 -1.11 15.53 -18.12
N ASN A 21 -1.86 16.10 -17.17
CA ASN A 21 -3.21 16.65 -17.36
C ASN A 21 -4.26 15.66 -17.89
N LEU A 22 -4.15 14.38 -17.54
CA LEU A 22 -5.12 13.33 -17.92
C LEU A 22 -6.05 13.00 -16.73
N HIS A 23 -6.58 14.05 -16.10
CA HIS A 23 -7.41 13.97 -14.89
C HIS A 23 -8.65 13.08 -15.04
N GLN A 24 -9.19 12.95 -16.26
CA GLN A 24 -10.35 12.10 -16.53
C GLN A 24 -10.11 10.59 -16.34
N ILE A 25 -8.84 10.19 -16.21
CA ILE A 25 -8.41 8.83 -15.92
C ILE A 25 -7.46 8.78 -14.70
N ASP A 26 -7.63 9.71 -13.76
CA ASP A 26 -6.83 9.81 -12.53
C ASP A 26 -5.31 9.81 -12.79
N LEU A 27 -4.86 10.46 -13.87
CA LEU A 27 -3.47 10.43 -14.31
C LEU A 27 -2.92 11.84 -14.52
N ASN A 28 -1.99 12.24 -13.68
CA ASN A 28 -1.18 13.43 -13.90
C ASN A 28 0.18 13.24 -13.20
N LEU A 29 1.08 12.53 -13.87
CA LEU A 29 2.43 12.30 -13.32
C LEU A 29 3.24 13.60 -13.37
N LEU A 30 3.85 13.94 -12.24
CA LEU A 30 4.56 15.19 -12.02
C LEU A 30 6.02 15.09 -12.46
N GLU A 31 6.54 16.19 -13.01
CA GLU A 31 7.97 16.37 -13.18
C GLU A 31 8.66 16.53 -11.81
N LEU A 32 9.97 16.26 -11.76
CA LEU A 32 10.74 16.22 -10.50
C LEU A 32 10.54 17.46 -9.63
N ALA A 33 10.62 18.66 -10.20
CA ALA A 33 10.47 19.90 -9.43
C ALA A 33 9.06 20.05 -8.81
N ALA A 34 8.03 19.59 -9.52
CA ALA A 34 6.66 19.60 -9.00
C ALA A 34 6.44 18.50 -7.95
N SER A 35 7.01 17.31 -8.16
CA SER A 35 7.06 16.24 -7.17
C SER A 35 7.71 16.68 -5.86
N GLU A 36 8.88 17.34 -5.94
CA GLU A 36 9.58 17.88 -4.77
C GLU A 36 8.74 18.93 -4.05
N SER A 37 8.21 19.90 -4.80
CA SER A 37 7.36 20.96 -4.24
C SER A 37 6.14 20.40 -3.53
N LEU A 38 5.43 19.45 -4.14
CA LEU A 38 4.23 18.87 -3.53
C LEU A 38 4.59 17.98 -2.33
N THR A 39 5.74 17.31 -2.36
CA THR A 39 6.21 16.50 -1.23
C THR A 39 6.44 17.36 0.02
N GLU A 40 6.90 18.61 -0.13
CA GLU A 40 7.04 19.54 1.00
C GLU A 40 5.72 19.77 1.74
N ASP A 41 4.61 19.88 0.99
CA ASP A 41 3.27 20.06 1.55
C ASP A 41 2.79 18.83 2.33
N PHE A 42 3.34 17.65 2.04
CA PHE A 42 2.96 16.38 2.65
C PHE A 42 3.92 15.89 3.76
N LEU A 43 4.93 16.67 4.14
CA LEU A 43 5.90 16.26 5.17
C LEU A 43 5.28 15.99 6.55
N PHE A 44 4.04 16.45 6.78
CA PHE A 44 3.27 16.12 7.98
C PHE A 44 2.80 14.66 8.02
N HIS A 45 2.72 13.98 6.87
CA HIS A 45 2.14 12.65 6.75
C HIS A 45 3.12 11.57 7.23
N PRO A 46 2.73 10.67 8.16
CA PRO A 46 3.64 9.70 8.78
C PRO A 46 4.30 8.75 7.76
N LEU A 47 3.55 8.26 6.77
CA LEU A 47 4.06 7.43 5.67
C LEU A 47 5.17 8.12 4.86
N ILE A 48 5.02 9.41 4.54
CA ILE A 48 5.98 10.16 3.74
C ILE A 48 7.24 10.43 4.56
N HIS A 49 7.11 10.84 5.81
CA HIS A 49 8.25 11.03 6.71
C HIS A 49 9.03 9.72 6.95
N THR A 50 8.34 8.61 7.18
CA THR A 50 8.95 7.32 7.52
C THR A 50 9.78 6.77 6.37
N PHE A 51 9.22 6.78 5.15
CA PHE A 51 9.85 6.18 3.98
C PHE A 51 10.62 7.14 3.09
N ASP A 52 10.77 8.40 3.52
CA ASP A 52 11.29 9.48 2.67
C ASP A 52 10.52 9.52 1.34
N GLY A 53 9.20 9.48 1.43
CA GLY A 53 8.30 9.40 0.28
C GLY A 53 8.46 10.59 -0.66
N LEU A 54 8.35 10.36 -1.97
CA LEU A 54 8.29 11.41 -2.98
C LEU A 54 6.96 11.29 -3.73
N VAL A 55 6.14 12.35 -3.70
CA VAL A 55 4.86 12.40 -4.39
C VAL A 55 5.09 12.41 -5.91
N LEU A 56 4.44 11.51 -6.65
CA LEU A 56 4.68 11.30 -8.08
C LEU A 56 3.59 11.87 -8.97
N ASP A 57 2.40 12.14 -8.45
CA ASP A 57 1.25 12.59 -9.24
C ASP A 57 0.36 13.59 -8.48
N ASP A 58 -0.42 14.33 -9.26
CA ASP A 58 -1.50 15.19 -8.76
C ASP A 58 -2.66 15.19 -9.77
N ALA A 59 -3.48 14.15 -9.70
CA ALA A 59 -4.60 14.00 -10.62
C ALA A 59 -5.79 14.94 -10.32
N ASP A 60 -5.62 16.00 -9.52
CA ASP A 60 -6.70 16.84 -8.98
C ASP A 60 -7.65 16.03 -8.09
N THR A 61 -7.06 15.14 -7.30
CA THR A 61 -7.75 14.32 -6.28
C THR A 61 -7.00 14.40 -4.96
N SER A 62 -7.59 13.87 -3.88
CA SER A 62 -6.91 13.77 -2.58
C SER A 62 -6.05 12.51 -2.43
N ASN A 63 -5.88 11.74 -3.51
CA ASN A 63 -5.08 10.52 -3.50
C ASN A 63 -3.83 10.68 -4.37
N HIS A 64 -2.73 10.07 -3.93
CA HIS A 64 -1.43 10.23 -4.57
C HIS A 64 -0.62 8.93 -4.61
N HIS A 65 0.12 8.73 -5.68
CA HIS A 65 1.17 7.74 -5.80
C HIS A 65 2.48 8.31 -5.25
N ILE A 66 3.12 7.56 -4.36
CA ILE A 66 4.31 7.96 -3.61
C ILE A 66 5.43 6.95 -3.89
N LEU A 67 6.56 7.42 -4.39
CA LEU A 67 7.80 6.62 -4.45
C LEU A 67 8.40 6.51 -3.05
N LEU A 68 8.56 5.29 -2.56
CA LEU A 68 9.24 5.03 -1.29
C LEU A 68 10.76 4.96 -1.52
N ARG A 69 11.54 5.69 -0.72
CA ARG A 69 13.01 5.82 -0.89
C ARG A 69 13.81 5.25 0.28
N ARG A 70 13.15 4.51 1.18
CA ARG A 70 13.79 3.82 2.31
C ARG A 70 13.36 2.36 2.41
N SER A 71 14.27 1.55 2.94
CA SER A 71 14.05 0.14 3.29
C SER A 71 12.88 -0.03 4.27
N PRO A 72 12.13 -1.16 4.21
CA PRO A 72 12.32 -2.28 3.28
C PRO A 72 11.71 -2.08 1.89
N PHE A 73 11.01 -0.96 1.66
CA PHE A 73 10.25 -0.74 0.43
C PHE A 73 10.92 0.25 -0.55
N GLU A 74 12.25 0.37 -0.54
CA GLU A 74 12.95 1.26 -1.47
C GLU A 74 12.61 0.89 -2.92
N GLY A 75 12.03 1.85 -3.65
CA GLY A 75 11.61 1.70 -5.04
C GLY A 75 10.17 1.25 -5.27
N TYR A 76 9.44 0.86 -4.22
CA TYR A 76 8.01 0.55 -4.32
C TYR A 76 7.17 1.82 -4.41
N ILE A 77 5.95 1.66 -4.89
CA ILE A 77 4.96 2.74 -5.01
C ILE A 77 3.84 2.49 -4.00
N LEU A 78 3.68 3.42 -3.08
CA LEU A 78 2.55 3.49 -2.17
C LEU A 78 1.47 4.37 -2.78
N TYR A 79 0.23 3.91 -2.74
CA TYR A 79 -0.92 4.76 -2.99
C TYR A 79 -1.42 5.29 -1.65
N LEU A 80 -1.29 6.60 -1.48
CA LEU A 80 -1.82 7.34 -0.35
C LEU A 80 -3.27 7.69 -0.68
N SER A 81 -4.20 7.16 0.10
CA SER A 81 -5.62 7.39 -0.10
C SER A 81 -6.23 8.17 1.05
N HIS A 82 -7.10 9.12 0.71
CA HIS A 82 -7.86 9.92 1.68
C HIS A 82 -9.12 9.18 2.19
N ASP A 83 -9.82 8.49 1.30
CA ASP A 83 -11.12 7.86 1.60
C ASP A 83 -11.04 6.34 1.80
N ASP A 84 -10.02 5.70 1.21
CA ASP A 84 -9.74 4.27 1.33
C ASP A 84 -8.45 4.02 2.13
N ARG A 85 -8.07 2.75 2.28
CA ARG A 85 -6.80 2.40 2.91
C ARG A 85 -5.63 2.67 1.99
N SER A 86 -4.71 3.52 2.45
CA SER A 86 -3.36 3.61 1.89
C SER A 86 -2.68 2.25 1.89
N LYS A 87 -2.00 1.90 0.79
CA LYS A 87 -1.30 0.61 0.64
C LYS A 87 -0.24 0.69 -0.43
N ILE A 88 0.68 -0.26 -0.42
CA ILE A 88 1.63 -0.44 -1.51
C ILE A 88 0.91 -1.06 -2.72
N VAL A 89 1.06 -0.45 -3.89
CA VAL A 89 0.34 -0.83 -5.11
C VAL A 89 1.25 -1.31 -6.23
N PHE A 90 2.50 -0.85 -6.32
CA PHE A 90 3.45 -1.34 -7.32
C PHE A 90 4.81 -1.61 -6.71
N SER A 91 5.53 -2.59 -7.24
CA SER A 91 6.88 -2.95 -6.79
C SER A 91 7.97 -2.08 -7.40
N SER A 92 7.63 -1.27 -8.42
CA SER A 92 8.59 -0.41 -9.10
C SER A 92 7.92 0.73 -9.88
N LEU A 93 8.71 1.76 -10.20
CA LEU A 93 8.34 2.82 -11.15
C LEU A 93 8.00 2.28 -12.55
N VAL A 94 8.58 1.14 -12.94
CA VAL A 94 8.29 0.52 -14.24
C VAL A 94 6.85 -0.02 -14.27
N GLU A 95 6.40 -0.66 -13.20
CA GLU A 95 5.03 -1.14 -13.08
C GLU A 95 4.01 0.01 -13.06
N LEU A 96 4.34 1.12 -12.38
CA LEU A 96 3.53 2.33 -12.42
C LEU A 96 3.38 2.88 -13.85
N LEU A 97 4.48 2.97 -14.60
CA LEU A 97 4.44 3.45 -15.99
C LEU A 97 3.63 2.51 -16.90
N HIS A 98 3.75 1.19 -16.72
CA HIS A 98 2.91 0.23 -17.44
C HIS A 98 1.42 0.42 -17.13
N ALA A 99 1.06 0.63 -15.86
CA ALA A 99 -0.31 0.90 -15.47
C ALA A 99 -0.81 2.25 -16.03
N ALA A 100 0.03 3.28 -16.07
CA ALA A 100 -0.31 4.56 -16.68
C ALA A 100 -0.53 4.47 -18.20
N ASP A 101 0.28 3.66 -18.91
CA ASP A 101 0.06 3.37 -20.32
C ASP A 101 -1.24 2.58 -20.55
N GLU A 102 -1.54 1.60 -19.70
CA GLU A 102 -2.79 0.86 -19.75
C GLU A 102 -4.01 1.75 -19.46
N ALA A 103 -3.92 2.69 -18.50
CA ALA A 103 -4.96 3.67 -18.21
C ALA A 103 -5.31 4.49 -19.46
N LYS A 104 -4.29 4.94 -20.19
CA LYS A 104 -4.44 5.68 -21.46
C LYS A 104 -5.06 4.83 -22.56
N ILE A 105 -4.63 3.58 -22.70
CA ILE A 105 -5.12 2.66 -23.74
C ILE A 105 -6.59 2.27 -23.49
N THR A 106 -6.93 2.02 -22.23
CA THR A 106 -8.24 1.49 -21.83
C THR A 106 -9.23 2.58 -21.43
N ASN A 107 -8.76 3.83 -21.29
CA ASN A 107 -9.52 4.97 -20.78
C ASN A 107 -10.17 4.65 -19.43
N LYS A 108 -9.40 4.05 -18.52
CA LYS A 108 -9.80 3.75 -17.15
C LYS A 108 -8.98 4.58 -16.16
N PRO A 109 -9.53 4.93 -15.00
CA PRO A 109 -8.77 5.52 -13.91
C PRO A 109 -7.52 4.69 -13.57
N LEU A 110 -6.37 5.34 -13.36
CA LEU A 110 -5.14 4.66 -12.93
C LEU A 110 -5.36 3.92 -11.60
N SER A 111 -6.17 4.48 -10.71
CA SER A 111 -6.59 3.89 -9.43
C SER A 111 -7.29 2.54 -9.59
N GLU A 112 -8.03 2.33 -10.70
CA GLU A 112 -8.67 1.04 -11.01
C GLU A 112 -7.70 -0.02 -11.55
N LEU A 113 -6.47 0.37 -11.91
CA LEU A 113 -5.43 -0.53 -12.41
C LEU A 113 -4.44 -0.95 -11.32
N HIS A 114 -4.68 -0.56 -10.06
CA HIS A 114 -3.93 -1.11 -8.94
C HIS A 114 -4.15 -2.63 -8.85
N PRO A 115 -3.10 -3.41 -8.53
CA PRO A 115 -3.27 -4.83 -8.33
C PRO A 115 -4.20 -5.09 -7.15
N LEU A 116 -5.01 -6.14 -7.28
CA LEU A 116 -5.93 -6.58 -6.23
C LEU A 116 -5.20 -6.91 -4.92
N VAL A 117 -3.99 -7.46 -5.05
CA VAL A 117 -3.10 -7.85 -3.95
C VAL A 117 -1.85 -6.99 -4.03
N SER A 118 -1.46 -6.40 -2.91
CA SER A 118 -0.22 -5.63 -2.82
C SER A 118 1.00 -6.52 -3.11
N PRO A 119 2.04 -5.98 -3.76
CA PRO A 119 3.26 -6.74 -4.01
C PRO A 119 3.87 -7.21 -2.69
N HIS A 120 4.34 -8.46 -2.65
CA HIS A 120 5.00 -8.98 -1.46
C HIS A 120 6.37 -8.35 -1.29
N GLU A 121 6.72 -7.96 -0.06
CA GLU A 121 8.11 -7.61 0.22
C GLU A 121 9.00 -8.88 0.21
N MET A 122 10.23 -8.78 -0.26
CA MET A 122 11.23 -9.84 -0.23
C MET A 122 11.76 -10.10 1.19
N GLU A 123 11.97 -9.07 2.00
CA GLU A 123 12.50 -9.16 3.36
C GLU A 123 11.38 -9.31 4.41
N GLN A 124 10.56 -10.35 4.26
CA GLN A 124 9.39 -10.62 5.12
C GLN A 124 9.69 -10.62 6.63
N LYS A 125 10.88 -11.08 7.04
CA LYS A 125 11.28 -11.02 8.46
C LYS A 125 11.47 -9.58 8.97
N ALA A 126 12.07 -8.72 8.16
CA ALA A 126 12.25 -7.31 8.50
C ALA A 126 10.90 -6.60 8.52
N LEU A 127 10.03 -6.91 7.56
CA LEU A 127 8.65 -6.42 7.53
C LEU A 127 7.85 -6.86 8.76
N SER A 128 7.86 -8.15 9.11
CA SER A 128 7.20 -8.66 10.32
C SER A 128 7.68 -7.94 11.58
N TYR A 129 9.00 -7.73 11.71
CA TYR A 129 9.56 -7.01 12.85
C TYR A 129 9.07 -5.56 12.91
N LEU A 130 9.09 -4.86 11.78
CA LEU A 130 8.64 -3.48 11.66
C LEU A 130 7.14 -3.34 11.97
N VAL A 131 6.29 -4.18 11.38
CA VAL A 131 4.85 -4.16 11.68
C VAL A 131 4.61 -4.43 13.17
N ARG A 132 5.33 -5.38 13.77
CA ARG A 132 5.20 -5.68 15.21
C ARG A 132 5.62 -4.52 16.12
N SER A 133 6.59 -3.69 15.72
CA SER A 133 6.96 -2.50 16.49
C SER A 133 5.92 -1.40 16.35
N LEU A 134 5.49 -1.13 15.11
CA LEU A 134 4.55 -0.06 14.79
C LEU A 134 3.21 -0.20 15.52
N VAL A 135 2.64 -1.41 15.57
CA VAL A 135 1.34 -1.64 16.24
C VAL A 135 1.38 -1.52 17.77
N LYS A 136 2.51 -1.14 18.38
CA LYS A 136 2.67 -1.01 19.84
C LYS A 136 2.90 0.41 20.32
N GLU A 137 3.09 1.37 19.41
CA GLU A 137 3.65 2.69 19.75
C GLU A 137 2.59 3.79 19.80
N THR A 138 2.15 4.27 18.64
CA THR A 138 1.21 5.40 18.52
C THR A 138 0.14 5.15 17.45
N ASP A 139 -0.90 5.98 17.43
CA ASP A 139 -1.94 5.92 16.39
C ASP A 139 -1.36 6.17 14.99
N ASP A 140 -0.40 7.09 14.86
CA ASP A 140 0.32 7.35 13.60
C ASP A 140 1.12 6.11 13.13
N ASP A 141 1.71 5.37 14.07
CA ASP A 141 2.43 4.13 13.76
C ASP A 141 1.48 3.01 13.33
N ILE A 142 0.27 2.96 13.90
CA ILE A 142 -0.78 2.05 13.46
C ILE A 142 -1.14 2.36 12.01
N GLU A 143 -1.31 3.62 11.64
CA GLU A 143 -1.59 4.01 10.24
C GLU A 143 -0.51 3.51 9.28
N ILE A 144 0.76 3.65 9.66
CA ILE A 144 1.87 3.10 8.88
C ILE A 144 1.70 1.58 8.77
N ALA A 145 1.53 0.87 9.88
CA ALA A 145 1.37 -0.59 9.87
C ALA A 145 0.22 -1.06 8.98
N LEU A 146 -0.92 -0.38 8.99
CA LEU A 146 -2.07 -0.70 8.14
C LEU A 146 -1.72 -0.65 6.66
N ALA A 147 -0.88 0.29 6.23
CA ALA A 147 -0.43 0.38 4.84
C ALA A 147 0.58 -0.71 4.45
N LEU A 148 1.29 -1.29 5.43
CA LEU A 148 2.33 -2.30 5.20
C LEU A 148 1.81 -3.74 5.24
N ILE A 149 0.81 -4.03 6.07
CA ILE A 149 0.24 -5.38 6.26
C ILE A 149 -0.13 -6.07 4.92
N PRO A 150 -0.73 -5.38 3.93
CA PRO A 150 -1.03 -5.99 2.62
C PRO A 150 0.17 -6.62 1.91
N SER A 151 1.38 -6.11 2.15
CA SER A 151 2.62 -6.58 1.53
C SER A 151 3.29 -7.75 2.27
N MET A 152 2.71 -8.20 3.39
CA MET A 152 3.15 -9.41 4.10
C MET A 152 2.76 -10.67 3.33
N ASP A 153 3.57 -11.73 3.36
CA ASP A 153 3.30 -13.01 2.69
C ASP A 153 2.30 -13.93 3.43
N LEU A 154 1.83 -13.49 4.60
CA LEU A 154 0.92 -14.18 5.52
C LEU A 154 1.47 -15.51 6.10
N LEU A 155 2.79 -15.71 6.13
CA LEU A 155 3.40 -16.93 6.69
C LEU A 155 3.79 -16.80 8.18
N ASP A 156 3.93 -15.59 8.70
CA ASP A 156 4.20 -15.33 10.11
C ASP A 156 2.92 -15.45 10.96
N ILE A 157 2.48 -16.69 11.21
CA ILE A 157 1.23 -16.98 11.92
C ILE A 157 1.22 -16.43 13.34
N GLU A 158 2.38 -16.33 13.99
CA GLU A 158 2.50 -15.76 15.33
C GLU A 158 2.17 -14.27 15.31
N LEU A 159 2.80 -13.50 14.42
CA LEU A 159 2.46 -12.09 14.21
C LEU A 159 1.00 -11.91 13.81
N LEU A 160 0.51 -12.69 12.84
CA LEU A 160 -0.89 -12.58 12.41
C LEU A 160 -1.87 -12.85 13.55
N THR A 161 -1.54 -13.75 14.47
CA THR A 161 -2.34 -14.02 15.68
C THR A 161 -2.32 -12.84 16.65
N GLU A 162 -1.18 -12.14 16.79
CA GLU A 162 -1.08 -10.90 17.57
C GLU A 162 -1.97 -9.81 16.95
N LEU A 163 -1.86 -9.59 15.63
CA LEU A 163 -2.61 -8.58 14.89
C LEU A 163 -4.13 -8.84 14.91
N ALA A 164 -4.55 -10.10 14.77
CA ALA A 164 -5.97 -10.47 14.82
C ALA A 164 -6.65 -10.22 16.18
N LYS A 165 -5.86 -10.07 17.25
CA LYS A 165 -6.32 -9.80 18.61
C LYS A 165 -6.11 -8.35 19.05
N HIS A 166 -5.62 -7.51 18.14
CA HIS A 166 -5.28 -6.13 18.44
C HIS A 166 -6.53 -5.32 18.82
N ASP A 167 -6.39 -4.39 19.77
CA ASP A 167 -7.53 -3.59 20.27
C ASP A 167 -8.07 -2.64 19.19
N ASP A 168 -7.17 -2.10 18.34
CA ASP A 168 -7.56 -1.38 17.13
C ASP A 168 -8.12 -2.37 16.10
N PHE A 169 -9.42 -2.26 15.85
CA PHE A 169 -10.14 -3.16 14.96
C PHE A 169 -9.72 -3.03 13.50
N PHE A 170 -9.12 -1.91 13.07
CA PHE A 170 -8.63 -1.77 11.69
C PHE A 170 -7.48 -2.74 11.42
N VAL A 171 -6.65 -3.03 12.43
CA VAL A 171 -5.55 -4.00 12.35
C VAL A 171 -6.11 -5.42 12.14
N ALA A 172 -7.07 -5.83 12.98
CA ALA A 172 -7.71 -7.14 12.83
C ALA A 172 -8.51 -7.25 11.52
N GLU A 173 -9.12 -6.15 11.07
CA GLU A 173 -9.85 -6.10 9.81
C GLU A 173 -8.95 -6.28 8.60
N ILE A 174 -7.84 -5.55 8.50
CA ILE A 174 -6.92 -5.67 7.36
C ILE A 174 -6.34 -7.08 7.29
N VAL A 175 -6.02 -7.72 8.42
CA VAL A 175 -5.60 -9.13 8.44
C VAL A 175 -6.68 -10.03 7.83
N GLY A 176 -7.95 -9.87 8.24
CA GLY A 176 -9.06 -10.63 7.67
C GLY A 176 -9.23 -10.41 6.17
N ASP A 177 -9.17 -9.16 5.71
CA ASP A 177 -9.27 -8.83 4.29
C ASP A 177 -8.11 -9.44 3.47
N GLU A 178 -6.90 -9.42 4.00
CA GLU A 178 -5.73 -10.00 3.33
C GLU A 178 -5.80 -11.53 3.26
N ILE A 179 -6.29 -12.21 4.30
CA ILE A 179 -6.57 -13.64 4.25
C ILE A 179 -7.65 -13.94 3.20
N ALA A 180 -8.70 -13.13 3.11
CA ALA A 180 -9.77 -13.33 2.13
C ALA A 180 -9.27 -13.21 0.68
N LYS A 181 -8.30 -12.32 0.42
CA LYS A 181 -7.65 -12.19 -0.89
C LYS A 181 -6.70 -13.35 -1.20
N ARG A 182 -6.07 -13.94 -0.18
CA ARG A 182 -5.05 -14.99 -0.31
C ARG A 182 -5.34 -16.16 0.64
N PRO A 183 -6.45 -16.89 0.43
CA PRO A 183 -6.88 -17.90 1.38
C PRO A 183 -5.95 -19.11 1.39
N PHE A 184 -5.56 -19.54 2.59
CA PHE A 184 -4.81 -20.77 2.81
C PHE A 184 -5.21 -21.43 4.13
N LEU A 185 -5.27 -22.76 4.16
CA LEU A 185 -5.84 -23.50 5.29
C LEU A 185 -5.13 -23.22 6.63
N ALA A 186 -3.81 -22.98 6.62
CA ALA A 186 -3.09 -22.67 7.86
C ALA A 186 -3.53 -21.35 8.52
N LEU A 187 -4.21 -20.47 7.78
CA LEU A 187 -4.74 -19.19 8.27
C LEU A 187 -6.09 -19.34 8.98
N GLN A 188 -6.69 -20.54 9.00
CA GLN A 188 -8.01 -20.77 9.60
C GLN A 188 -8.13 -20.21 11.01
N GLN A 189 -7.14 -20.45 11.88
CA GLN A 189 -7.22 -20.00 13.27
C GLN A 189 -7.12 -18.48 13.39
N VAL A 190 -6.32 -17.84 12.53
CA VAL A 190 -6.25 -16.36 12.47
C VAL A 190 -7.57 -15.79 11.98
N ALA A 191 -8.14 -16.35 10.91
CA ALA A 191 -9.44 -15.93 10.38
C ALA A 191 -10.57 -16.10 11.42
N LEU A 192 -10.53 -17.19 12.21
CA LEU A 192 -11.47 -17.41 13.31
C LEU A 192 -11.34 -16.33 14.38
N LEU A 193 -10.12 -15.97 14.77
CA LEU A 193 -9.88 -14.89 15.73
C LEU A 193 -10.43 -13.56 15.22
N CYS A 194 -10.14 -13.18 13.96
CA CYS A 194 -10.73 -12.01 13.34
C CYS A 194 -12.26 -12.06 13.37
N SER A 195 -12.87 -13.22 13.07
CA SER A 195 -14.34 -13.38 13.03
C SER A 195 -15.02 -13.23 14.40
N GLN A 196 -14.27 -13.46 15.48
CA GLN A 196 -14.72 -13.35 16.86
C GLN A 196 -14.39 -11.97 17.48
N HIS A 197 -13.81 -11.06 16.70
CA HIS A 197 -13.44 -9.74 17.18
C HIS A 197 -14.68 -8.97 17.69
N PRO A 198 -14.62 -8.25 18.83
CA PRO A 198 -15.78 -7.54 19.39
C PRO A 198 -16.38 -6.49 18.44
N HIS A 199 -15.52 -5.85 17.65
CA HIS A 199 -15.94 -4.87 16.66
C HIS A 199 -16.45 -5.53 15.38
N SER A 200 -17.65 -5.16 14.95
CA SER A 200 -18.36 -5.83 13.85
C SER A 200 -17.65 -5.76 12.49
N GLN A 201 -16.83 -4.73 12.27
CA GLN A 201 -16.11 -4.52 11.02
C GLN A 201 -15.00 -5.56 10.84
N ALA A 202 -14.15 -5.76 11.86
CA ALA A 202 -13.16 -6.83 11.90
C ALA A 202 -13.81 -8.22 11.88
N ALA A 203 -14.91 -8.42 12.62
CA ALA A 203 -15.66 -9.68 12.62
C ALA A 203 -16.12 -10.07 11.21
N LYS A 204 -16.67 -9.11 10.45
CA LYS A 204 -17.08 -9.34 9.05
C LYS A 204 -15.89 -9.67 8.14
N ALA A 205 -14.74 -9.03 8.31
CA ALA A 205 -13.53 -9.37 7.57
C ALA A 205 -13.08 -10.81 7.86
N GLY A 206 -13.09 -11.23 9.13
CA GLY A 206 -12.81 -12.62 9.50
C GLY A 206 -13.80 -13.62 8.92
N VAL A 207 -15.10 -13.30 8.87
CA VAL A 207 -16.10 -14.16 8.20
C VAL A 207 -15.82 -14.28 6.70
N ARG A 208 -15.46 -13.18 6.01
CA ARG A 208 -15.05 -13.23 4.60
C ARG A 208 -13.81 -14.13 4.41
N ALA A 209 -12.85 -14.02 5.32
CA ALA A 209 -11.64 -14.86 5.30
C ALA A 209 -11.97 -16.36 5.46
N LEU A 210 -12.82 -16.73 6.42
CA LEU A 210 -13.27 -18.11 6.61
C LEU A 210 -13.97 -18.65 5.37
N GLN A 211 -14.90 -17.87 4.80
CA GLN A 211 -15.60 -18.23 3.56
C GLN A 211 -14.64 -18.45 2.39
N ALA A 212 -13.63 -17.59 2.25
CA ALA A 212 -12.60 -17.72 1.21
C ALA A 212 -11.72 -18.96 1.39
N ILE A 213 -11.45 -19.38 2.64
CA ILE A 213 -10.76 -20.65 2.96
C ILE A 213 -11.65 -21.87 2.68
N GLY A 214 -12.98 -21.69 2.68
CA GLY A 214 -13.98 -22.75 2.47
C GLY A 214 -14.64 -23.26 3.76
N LEU A 215 -14.77 -22.39 4.77
CA LEU A 215 -15.31 -22.68 6.11
C LEU A 215 -16.51 -21.81 6.46
#